data_AF-A0A8C2IN51-F1
#
_entry.id   AF-A0A8C2IN51-F1
#
_cell.length_a   1.000
_cell.length_b   1.000
_cell.length_c   1.000
_cell.angle_alpha   90.00
_cell.angle_beta   90.00
_cell.angle_gamma   90.00
#
_symmetry.space_group_name_H-M   'P 1'
#
loop_
_entity.id
_entity.type
_entity.pdbx_description
1 polymer ?
#
loop_
_entity_poly.entity_id
_entity_poly.type
_entity_poly.pdbx_seq_one_letter_code
_entity_poly.pdbx_strand_id
1 'polypeptide(L)'
;MHSVDSVCRQILTTSLCFVGAKDMWRAYRDMREADTIGADKYFHARGNYDAANRGPGGRWAAEVISDAREALQALTRHGNSDAEADHEANRWGRSGGDPNRYRPKSLEEKY
;
A
#
# COMPACT_ATOMS: atom_id res chain seq x y z
N MET A 1 9.52 28.68 19.45
CA MET A 1 10.55 28.56 18.38
C MET A 1 10.44 27.18 17.77
N HIS A 2 9.89 27.06 16.57
CA HIS A 2 9.97 25.81 15.80
C HIS A 2 11.40 25.69 15.27
N SER A 3 12.15 24.66 15.67
CA SER A 3 13.50 24.43 15.14
C SER A 3 13.41 24.27 13.62
N VAL A 4 14.39 24.81 12.89
CA VAL A 4 14.56 24.59 11.45
C VAL A 4 14.56 23.09 11.09
N ASP A 5 14.95 22.24 12.03
CA ASP A 5 14.88 20.77 11.92
C ASP A 5 13.44 20.23 11.85
N SER A 6 12.50 20.88 12.56
CA SER A 6 11.09 20.49 12.59
C SER A 6 10.40 20.86 11.28
N VAL A 7 10.75 21.99 10.68
CA VAL A 7 10.20 22.43 9.38
C VAL A 7 10.79 21.59 8.25
N CYS A 8 12.09 21.29 8.26
CA CYS A 8 12.70 20.36 7.31
C CYS A 8 12.13 18.93 7.41
N ARG A 9 11.86 18.42 8.63
CA ARG A 9 11.18 17.13 8.81
C ARG A 9 9.74 17.15 8.28
N GLN A 10 9.00 18.24 8.47
CA GLN A 10 7.63 18.41 7.98
C GLN A 10 7.56 18.49 6.44
N ILE A 11 8.54 19.15 5.80
CA ILE A 11 8.63 19.28 4.34
C ILE A 11 9.04 17.93 3.70
N LEU A 12 10.03 17.24 4.28
CA LEU A 12 10.46 15.92 3.79
C LEU A 12 9.37 14.84 3.97
N THR A 13 8.55 14.92 5.03
CA THR A 13 7.39 14.03 5.22
C THR A 13 6.26 14.32 4.24
N THR A 14 6.06 15.57 3.80
CA THR A 14 5.01 15.93 2.83
C THR A 14 5.39 15.66 1.38
N SER A 15 6.65 15.83 0.95
CA SER A 15 7.00 15.53 -0.45
C SER A 15 6.96 14.02 -0.77
N LEU A 16 7.37 13.17 0.17
CA LEU A 16 7.42 11.72 -0.04
C LEU A 16 6.05 11.04 0.10
N CYS A 17 5.06 11.70 0.70
CA CYS A 17 3.70 11.18 0.78
C CYS A 17 3.02 11.15 -0.60
N PHE A 18 3.27 12.15 -1.46
CA PHE A 18 2.74 12.17 -2.83
C PHE A 18 3.33 11.03 -3.66
N VAL A 19 4.62 10.75 -3.50
CA VAL A 19 5.28 9.63 -4.19
C VAL A 19 4.72 8.29 -3.69
N GLY A 20 4.60 8.11 -2.37
CA GLY A 20 4.00 6.90 -1.81
C GLY A 20 2.54 6.70 -2.21
N ALA A 21 1.75 7.76 -2.27
CA ALA A 21 0.37 7.71 -2.77
C ALA A 21 0.31 7.29 -4.24
N LYS A 22 1.25 7.76 -5.06
CA LYS A 22 1.39 7.33 -6.47
C LYS A 22 1.71 5.84 -6.57
N ASP A 23 2.54 5.30 -5.68
CA ASP A 23 2.85 3.87 -5.64
C ASP A 23 1.64 3.02 -5.25
N MET A 24 0.88 3.46 -4.24
CA MET A 24 -0.39 2.82 -3.85
C MET A 24 -1.40 2.82 -5.00
N TRP A 25 -1.52 3.95 -5.71
CA TRP A 25 -2.38 4.05 -6.90
C TRP A 25 -1.92 3.14 -8.04
N ARG A 26 -0.61 3.05 -8.29
CA ARG A 26 -0.05 2.12 -9.27
C ARG A 26 -0.39 0.68 -8.93
N ALA A 27 -0.22 0.27 -7.67
CA ALA A 27 -0.59 -1.07 -7.24
C ALA A 27 -2.07 -1.38 -7.43
N TYR A 28 -2.96 -0.44 -7.12
CA TYR A 28 -4.37 -0.58 -7.41
C TYR A 28 -4.65 -0.73 -8.92
N ARG A 29 -4.04 0.11 -9.76
CA ARG A 29 -4.22 0.03 -11.22
C ARG A 29 -3.74 -1.29 -11.80
N ASP A 30 -2.55 -1.74 -11.42
CA ASP A 30 -1.99 -3.00 -11.88
C ASP A 30 -2.83 -4.20 -11.41
N MET A 31 -3.37 -4.16 -10.18
CA MET A 31 -4.31 -5.17 -9.70
C MET A 31 -5.57 -5.25 -10.55
N ARG A 32 -6.11 -4.09 -10.95
CA ARG A 32 -7.28 -4.00 -11.83
C ARG A 32 -6.98 -4.41 -13.26
N GLU A 33 -5.77 -4.15 -13.75
CA GLU A 33 -5.31 -4.56 -15.08
C GLU A 33 -5.03 -6.06 -15.14
N ALA A 34 -4.39 -6.61 -14.12
CA ALA A 34 -4.03 -8.02 -14.05
C ALA A 34 -5.25 -8.95 -13.95
N ASP A 35 -6.32 -8.49 -13.29
CA ASP A 35 -7.57 -9.23 -13.06
C ASP A 35 -7.34 -10.71 -12.67
N THR A 36 -6.27 -10.96 -11.92
CA THR A 36 -5.78 -12.31 -11.64
C THR A 36 -6.34 -12.79 -10.31
N ILE A 37 -7.04 -13.93 -10.35
CA ILE A 37 -7.59 -14.58 -9.15
C ILE A 37 -6.47 -14.87 -8.15
N GLY A 38 -6.65 -14.43 -6.91
CA GLY A 38 -5.70 -14.65 -5.81
C GLY A 38 -4.53 -13.67 -5.76
N ALA A 39 -4.44 -12.68 -6.66
CA ALA A 39 -3.33 -11.71 -6.67
C ALA A 39 -3.57 -10.47 -5.80
N ASP A 40 -4.77 -10.27 -5.24
CA ASP A 40 -5.10 -9.06 -4.48
C ASP A 40 -4.11 -8.79 -3.33
N LYS A 41 -3.76 -9.82 -2.52
CA LYS A 41 -2.78 -9.70 -1.42
C LYS A 41 -1.37 -9.36 -1.89
N TYR A 42 -0.98 -9.80 -3.08
CA TYR A 42 0.28 -9.39 -3.70
C TYR A 42 0.30 -7.88 -3.96
N PHE A 43 -0.77 -7.34 -4.56
CA PHE A 43 -0.82 -5.91 -4.86
C PHE A 43 -0.96 -5.05 -3.60
N HIS A 44 -1.64 -5.54 -2.56
CA HIS A 44 -1.63 -4.94 -1.23
C HIS A 44 -0.21 -4.82 -0.67
N ALA A 45 0.53 -5.94 -0.62
CA ALA A 45 1.89 -5.95 -0.12
C ALA A 45 2.83 -5.11 -0.98
N ARG A 46 2.76 -5.22 -2.31
CA ARG A 46 3.64 -4.49 -3.24
C ARG A 46 3.44 -2.98 -3.16
N GLY A 47 2.19 -2.50 -3.14
CA GLY A 47 1.91 -1.07 -3.00
C GLY A 47 2.45 -0.50 -1.69
N ASN A 48 2.25 -1.24 -0.59
CA ASN A 48 2.76 -0.84 0.72
C ASN A 48 4.29 -0.88 0.82
N TYR A 49 4.92 -1.89 0.22
CA TYR A 49 6.38 -2.01 0.13
C TYR A 49 7.00 -0.85 -0.64
N ASP A 50 6.49 -0.58 -1.85
CA ASP A 50 6.96 0.50 -2.71
C ASP A 50 6.82 1.86 -2.01
N ALA A 51 5.65 2.13 -1.43
CA ALA A 51 5.38 3.37 -0.73
C ALA A 51 6.23 3.51 0.55
N ALA A 52 6.36 2.48 1.37
CA ALA A 52 7.17 2.51 2.58
C ALA A 52 8.66 2.71 2.29
N ASN A 53 9.16 2.19 1.16
CA ASN A 53 10.53 2.39 0.69
C ASN A 53 10.82 3.80 0.21
N ARG A 54 9.79 4.65 0.02
CA ARG A 54 10.00 6.10 -0.21
C ARG A 54 10.44 6.84 1.05
N GLY A 55 10.29 6.23 2.23
CA GLY A 55 10.61 6.83 3.53
C GLY A 55 9.37 7.16 4.36
N PRO A 56 9.51 7.93 5.45
CA PRO A 56 8.44 8.13 6.43
C PRO A 56 7.13 8.68 5.84
N GLY A 57 7.22 9.61 4.89
CA GLY A 57 6.04 10.17 4.21
C GLY A 57 5.29 9.15 3.37
N GLY A 58 6.00 8.25 2.68
CA GLY A 58 5.38 7.19 1.89
C GLY A 58 4.79 6.07 2.76
N ARG A 59 5.46 5.72 3.88
CA ARG A 59 4.92 4.81 4.90
C ARG A 59 3.58 5.32 5.46
N TRP A 60 3.51 6.61 5.78
CA TRP A 60 2.28 7.26 6.23
C TRP A 60 1.20 7.27 5.15
N ALA A 61 1.55 7.63 3.90
CA ALA A 61 0.60 7.63 2.79
C ALA A 61 -0.02 6.24 2.57
N ALA A 62 0.79 5.19 2.62
CA ALA A 62 0.29 3.83 2.51
C ALA A 62 -0.67 3.46 3.65
N GLU A 63 -0.54 4.06 4.84
CA GLU A 63 -1.32 3.69 6.04
C GLU A 63 -2.72 4.25 5.89
N VAL A 64 -2.77 5.56 5.69
CA VAL A 64 -4.01 6.29 5.41
C VAL A 64 -4.76 5.70 4.22
N ILE A 65 -4.07 5.35 3.12
CA ILE A 65 -4.73 4.81 1.92
C ILE A 65 -5.22 3.38 2.15
N SER A 66 -4.49 2.53 2.88
CA SER A 66 -4.95 1.19 3.26
C SER A 66 -6.23 1.26 4.10
N ASP A 67 -6.24 2.11 5.13
CA ASP A 67 -7.37 2.28 6.05
C ASP A 67 -8.59 2.85 5.31
N ALA A 68 -8.37 3.84 4.43
CA ALA A 68 -9.44 4.40 3.60
C ALA A 68 -10.05 3.36 2.64
N ARG A 69 -9.22 2.50 2.03
CA ARG A 69 -9.69 1.43 1.16
C ARG A 69 -10.50 0.40 1.94
N GLU A 70 -10.08 0.05 3.15
CA GLU A 70 -10.85 -0.83 4.04
C GLU A 70 -12.21 -0.23 4.39
N ALA A 71 -12.24 1.04 4.83
CA ALA A 71 -13.49 1.70 5.19
C ALA A 71 -14.48 1.72 4.00
N LEU A 72 -13.99 1.98 2.79
CA LEU A 72 -14.81 1.93 1.58
C LEU A 72 -15.30 0.49 1.27
N GLN A 73 -14.45 -0.52 1.45
CA GLN A 73 -14.85 -1.91 1.27
C GLN A 73 -15.91 -2.34 2.30
N ALA A 74 -15.78 -1.92 3.55
CA ALA A 74 -16.75 -2.21 4.61
C ALA A 74 -18.12 -1.60 4.31
N LEU A 75 -18.16 -0.41 3.69
CA LEU A 75 -19.41 0.25 3.29
C LEU A 75 -20.08 -0.38 2.06
N THR A 76 -19.31 -1.07 1.21
CA THR A 76 -19.81 -1.57 -0.09
C THR A 76 -20.07 -3.08 -0.10
N ARG A 77 -19.63 -3.83 0.91
CA ARG A 77 -19.71 -5.31 0.94
C ARG A 77 -20.84 -5.84 1.83
N HIS A 78 -21.63 -6.77 1.27
CA HIS A 78 -22.52 -7.68 2.01
C HIS A 78 -21.86 -9.07 2.16
N GLY A 79 -21.05 -9.27 3.20
CA GLY A 79 -20.57 -10.61 3.62
C GLY A 79 -19.23 -11.12 3.03
N ASN A 80 -18.55 -11.96 3.83
CA ASN A 80 -17.23 -12.60 3.69
C ASN A 80 -16.03 -11.64 3.53
N SER A 81 -15.59 -11.08 4.66
CA SER A 81 -14.40 -10.24 4.73
C SER A 81 -13.15 -11.08 4.91
N ASP A 82 -12.25 -11.00 3.95
CA ASP A 82 -10.85 -11.41 4.09
C ASP A 82 -9.99 -10.26 4.68
N ALA A 83 -10.64 -9.31 5.37
CA ALA A 83 -10.05 -8.05 5.82
C ALA A 83 -8.78 -8.27 6.66
N GLU A 84 -8.76 -9.30 7.50
CA GLU A 84 -7.59 -9.65 8.29
C GLU A 84 -6.38 -10.02 7.41
N ALA A 85 -6.60 -10.76 6.32
CA ALA A 85 -5.56 -11.16 5.41
C ALA A 85 -5.08 -9.99 4.53
N ASP A 86 -5.97 -9.07 4.17
CA ASP A 86 -5.60 -7.84 3.44
C ASP A 86 -4.77 -6.91 4.34
N HIS A 87 -5.15 -6.82 5.62
CA HIS A 87 -4.39 -6.14 6.66
C HIS A 87 -3.01 -6.74 6.89
N GLU A 88 -2.92 -8.07 6.93
CA GLU A 88 -1.66 -8.78 7.07
C GLU A 88 -0.74 -8.50 5.88
N ALA A 89 -1.24 -8.56 4.65
CA ALA A 89 -0.49 -8.23 3.44
C ALA A 89 -0.04 -6.76 3.41
N ASN A 90 -0.92 -5.82 3.78
CA ASN A 90 -0.57 -4.40 3.93
C ASN A 90 0.59 -4.22 4.91
N ARG A 91 0.50 -4.82 6.11
CA ARG A 91 1.54 -4.72 7.15
C ARG A 91 2.84 -5.36 6.71
N TRP A 92 2.78 -6.53 6.06
CA TRP A 92 3.96 -7.24 5.55
C TRP A 92 4.75 -6.39 4.55
N GLY A 93 4.08 -5.85 3.53
CA GLY A 93 4.73 -4.99 2.56
C GLY A 93 5.31 -3.73 3.23
N ARG A 94 4.50 -3.08 4.08
CA ARG A 94 4.90 -1.86 4.78
C ARG A 94 6.08 -2.08 5.73
N SER A 95 6.24 -3.27 6.30
CA SER A 95 7.40 -3.60 7.15
C SER A 95 8.66 -3.94 6.36
N GLY A 96 8.60 -3.95 5.03
CA GLY A 96 9.73 -4.29 4.15
C GLY A 96 9.80 -5.78 3.80
N GLY A 97 8.76 -6.56 4.10
CA GLY A 97 8.65 -7.94 3.67
C GLY A 97 8.49 -8.07 2.16
N ASP A 98 9.04 -9.13 1.58
CA ASP A 98 8.97 -9.41 0.14
C ASP A 98 7.50 -9.65 -0.30
N PRO A 99 6.92 -8.80 -1.17
CA PRO A 99 5.56 -8.98 -1.69
C PRO A 99 5.35 -10.32 -2.39
N ASN A 100 6.41 -10.94 -2.94
CA ASN A 100 6.31 -12.22 -3.65
C ASN A 100 5.85 -13.38 -2.75
N ARG A 101 5.85 -13.19 -1.42
CA ARG A 101 5.17 -14.10 -0.48
C ARG A 101 3.72 -14.39 -0.87
N TYR A 102 3.02 -13.42 -1.47
CA TYR A 102 1.62 -13.54 -1.90
C TYR A 102 1.45 -13.70 -3.42
N ARG A 103 2.54 -13.80 -4.19
CA ARG A 103 2.46 -13.85 -5.64
C ARG A 103 1.86 -15.20 -6.10
N PRO A 104 0.70 -15.22 -6.79
CA PRO A 104 0.22 -16.45 -7.38
C PRO A 104 1.00 -16.78 -8.65
N LYS A 105 1.16 -18.07 -8.94
CA LYS A 105 1.89 -18.54 -10.14
C LYS A 105 1.27 -18.07 -11.46
N SER A 106 -0.02 -17.73 -11.45
CA SER A 106 -0.77 -17.22 -12.60
C SER A 106 -0.53 -15.74 -12.88
N LEU A 107 0.13 -14.98 -11.98
CA LEU A 107 0.36 -13.56 -12.18
C LEU A 107 1.52 -13.32 -13.15
N GLU A 108 1.24 -12.65 -14.26
CA GLU A 108 2.23 -12.26 -15.26
C GLU A 108 3.44 -11.56 -14.64
N GLU A 109 4.64 -11.91 -15.09
CA GLU A 109 5.92 -11.42 -14.56
C GLU A 109 6.10 -9.89 -14.61
N LYS A 110 5.36 -9.19 -15.47
CA LYS A 110 5.44 -7.73 -15.58
C LYS A 110 4.93 -6.99 -14.33
N TYR A 111 4.15 -7.66 -13.48
CA TYR A 111 3.60 -7.12 -12.24
C TYR A 111 4.45 -7.50 -11.04
#